data_AF-A0A016W5H9-F1
#
_entry.id   AF-A0A016W5H9-F1
#
_cell.length_a   1.000
_cell.length_b   1.000
_cell.length_c   1.000
_cell.angle_alpha   90.00
_cell.angle_beta   90.00
_cell.angle_gamma   90.00
#
_symmetry.space_group_name_H-M   'P 1'
#
loop_
_entity.id
_entity.type
_entity.pdbx_description
1 polymer ?
#
loop_
_entity_poly.entity_id
_entity_poly.type
_entity_poly.pdbx_seq_one_letter_code
_entity_poly.pdbx_strand_id
1 'polypeptide(L)'
;MIKLSLIAVAVASLLPALGEGAPVVFVQPQCQPNGHLDKDTIENGIITPINERRLKLPKGEQNNGYGNGKLPPATNMTLVVCHSL
;
A
#
# COMPACT_ATOMS: atom_id res chain seq x y z
N MET A 1 -15.23 33.54 22.47
CA MET A 1 -16.15 32.53 21.90
C MET A 1 -15.80 32.17 20.46
N ILE A 2 -15.72 33.14 19.53
CA ILE A 2 -15.42 32.88 18.10
C ILE A 2 -14.17 32.01 17.85
N LYS A 3 -13.09 32.22 18.62
CA LYS A 3 -11.85 31.43 18.50
C LYS A 3 -12.03 29.93 18.80
N LEU A 4 -12.84 29.56 19.80
CA LEU A 4 -13.09 28.14 20.10
C LEU A 4 -13.99 27.50 19.04
N SER A 5 -14.95 28.25 18.51
CA SER A 5 -15.85 27.79 17.45
C SER A 5 -15.08 27.43 16.18
N LEU A 6 -14.06 28.21 15.80
CA LEU A 6 -13.25 27.96 14.61
C LEU A 6 -12.37 26.70 14.74
N ILE A 7 -11.78 26.46 15.90
CA ILE A 7 -10.95 25.26 16.14
C ILE A 7 -11.84 24.01 16.11
N ALA A 8 -13.01 24.05 16.74
CA ALA A 8 -13.95 22.94 16.75
C ALA A 8 -14.44 22.57 15.33
N VAL A 9 -14.72 23.56 14.49
CA VAL A 9 -15.12 23.34 13.09
C VAL A 9 -13.97 22.74 12.27
N ALA A 10 -12.75 23.26 12.42
CA ALA A 10 -11.59 22.72 11.71
C ALA A 10 -11.33 21.25 12.09
N VAL A 11 -11.36 20.93 13.38
CA VAL A 11 -11.18 19.57 13.89
C VAL A 11 -12.29 18.66 13.38
N ALA A 12 -13.56 19.06 13.47
CA ALA A 12 -14.69 18.27 12.97
C ALA A 12 -14.64 18.05 11.44
N SER A 13 -14.11 18.99 10.66
CA SER A 13 -13.94 18.83 9.21
C SER A 13 -12.78 17.91 8.81
N LEU A 14 -11.73 17.82 9.65
CA LEU A 14 -10.53 17.04 9.36
C LEU A 14 -10.62 15.61 9.90
N LEU A 15 -11.40 15.36 10.96
CA LEU A 15 -11.54 14.04 11.55
C LEU A 15 -12.04 12.96 10.58
N PRO A 16 -13.06 13.19 9.74
CA PRO A 16 -13.50 12.20 8.76
C PRO A 16 -12.39 11.83 7.76
N ALA A 17 -11.62 12.84 7.31
CA ALA A 17 -10.50 12.64 6.41
C ALA A 17 -9.30 11.90 7.06
N LEU A 18 -9.13 12.03 8.38
CA LEU A 18 -8.06 11.37 9.14
C LEU A 18 -8.45 9.98 9.70
N GLY A 19 -9.74 9.78 10.00
CA GLY A 19 -10.23 8.63 10.75
C GLY A 19 -10.90 7.55 9.90
N GLU A 20 -11.50 7.90 8.76
CA GLU A 20 -12.25 6.94 7.94
C GLU A 20 -11.40 6.30 6.85
N GLY A 21 -10.11 6.64 6.76
CA GLY A 21 -9.22 6.11 5.72
C GLY A 21 -9.69 6.44 4.30
N ALA A 22 -10.68 7.32 4.16
CA ALA A 22 -11.05 7.86 2.87
C ALA A 22 -9.76 8.45 2.26
N PRO A 23 -9.44 8.14 0.99
CA PRO A 23 -8.23 8.60 0.32
C PRO A 23 -8.39 10.10 0.01
N VAL A 24 -8.53 10.90 1.06
CA VAL A 24 -8.88 12.30 0.96
C VAL A 24 -7.60 13.06 0.69
N VAL A 25 -7.38 13.37 -0.59
CA VAL A 25 -7.01 14.72 -1.09
C VAL A 25 -5.69 15.35 -0.60
N PHE A 26 -4.97 14.81 0.39
CA PHE A 26 -3.77 15.43 0.94
C PHE A 26 -2.55 15.30 0.03
N VAL A 27 -2.53 14.29 -0.86
CA VAL A 27 -1.47 14.11 -1.85
C VAL A 27 -2.12 13.80 -3.19
N GLN A 28 -2.20 14.82 -4.05
CA GLN A 28 -2.59 14.62 -5.43
C GLN A 28 -1.49 13.83 -6.16
N PRO A 29 -1.84 12.93 -7.08
CA PRO A 29 -0.84 12.23 -7.87
C PRO A 29 -0.11 13.28 -8.72
N GLN A 30 1.20 13.10 -8.87
CA GLN A 30 2.01 13.99 -9.69
C GLN A 30 1.60 13.93 -11.17
N CYS A 31 1.11 12.77 -11.61
CA CYS A 31 0.54 12.59 -12.94
C CYS A 31 -0.95 12.98 -12.89
N GLN A 32 -1.29 14.18 -13.36
CA GLN A 32 -2.68 14.63 -13.43
C GLN A 32 -3.25 14.50 -14.85
N PRO A 33 -4.55 14.18 -15.01
CA PRO A 33 -5.56 13.94 -13.97
C PRO A 33 -5.63 12.48 -13.44
N ASN A 34 -4.96 11.52 -14.10
CA ASN A 34 -5.22 10.08 -13.94
C ASN A 34 -4.06 9.29 -13.28
N GLY A 35 -3.32 9.89 -12.34
CA GLY A 35 -2.15 9.24 -11.73
C GLY A 35 -2.46 8.36 -10.52
N HIS A 36 -3.72 8.22 -10.14
CA HIS A 36 -4.12 7.21 -9.16
C HIS A 36 -4.13 5.83 -9.83
N LEU A 37 -3.63 4.82 -9.11
CA LEU A 37 -3.80 3.44 -9.51
C LEU A 37 -5.17 2.96 -9.03
N ASP A 38 -5.94 2.36 -9.92
CA ASP A 38 -7.17 1.68 -9.55
C ASP A 38 -6.87 0.39 -8.77
N LYS A 39 -7.92 -0.15 -8.13
CA LYS A 39 -7.85 -1.37 -7.31
C LYS A 39 -7.27 -2.57 -8.07
N ASP A 40 -7.72 -2.77 -9.30
CA ASP A 40 -7.30 -3.91 -10.12
C ASP A 40 -5.80 -3.82 -10.45
N THR A 41 -5.35 -2.62 -10.83
CA THR A 41 -3.92 -2.35 -11.06
C THR A 41 -3.08 -2.61 -9.80
N ILE A 42 -3.56 -2.25 -8.62
CA ILE A 42 -2.86 -2.53 -7.35
C ILE A 42 -2.84 -4.04 -7.07
N GLU A 43 -3.99 -4.71 -7.07
CA GLU A 43 -4.12 -6.11 -6.69
C GLU A 43 -3.40 -7.03 -7.68
N ASN A 44 -3.67 -6.87 -8.97
CA ASN A 44 -3.18 -7.77 -10.01
C ASN A 44 -1.85 -7.33 -10.60
N GLY A 45 -1.60 -6.02 -10.68
CA GLY A 45 -0.35 -5.48 -11.22
C GLY A 45 0.81 -5.46 -10.22
N ILE A 46 0.52 -5.36 -8.91
CA ILE A 46 1.54 -5.16 -7.88
C ILE A 46 1.53 -6.27 -6.83
N ILE A 47 0.40 -6.47 -6.12
CA ILE A 47 0.35 -7.37 -4.96
C ILE A 47 0.54 -8.83 -5.37
N THR A 48 -0.21 -9.29 -6.38
CA THR A 48 -0.13 -10.68 -6.86
C THR A 48 1.28 -11.05 -7.34
N PRO A 49 1.94 -10.30 -8.23
CA PRO A 49 3.30 -10.61 -8.68
C PRO A 49 4.33 -10.65 -7.54
N ILE A 50 4.18 -9.79 -6.53
CA ILE A 50 5.04 -9.81 -5.34
C ILE A 50 4.83 -11.12 -4.57
N ASN A 51 3.58 -11.47 -4.29
CA ASN A 51 3.24 -12.68 -3.55
C ASN A 51 3.66 -13.96 -4.29
N GLU A 52 3.54 -14.01 -5.61
CA GLU A 52 4.04 -15.13 -6.42
C GLU A 52 5.56 -15.33 -6.27
N ARG A 53 6.32 -14.23 -6.21
CA ARG A 53 7.77 -14.31 -5.92
C ARG A 53 8.02 -14.74 -4.48
N ARG A 54 7.30 -14.16 -3.51
CA ARG A 54 7.44 -14.52 -2.08
C ARG A 54 7.16 -16.01 -1.84
N LEU A 55 6.19 -16.61 -2.53
CA LEU A 55 5.86 -18.03 -2.41
C LEU A 55 6.96 -18.98 -2.94
N LYS A 56 7.91 -18.49 -3.75
CA LYS A 56 9.08 -19.25 -4.22
C LYS A 56 10.22 -19.28 -3.21
N LEU A 57 10.29 -18.30 -2.31
CA LEU A 57 11.31 -18.22 -1.26
C LEU A 57 11.28 -19.38 -0.26
N PRO A 58 10.14 -19.76 0.37
CA PRO A 58 10.12 -20.91 1.29
C PRO A 58 10.42 -22.24 0.60
N LYS A 59 10.32 -22.29 -0.74
CA LYS A 59 10.68 -23.46 -1.55
C LYS A 59 12.15 -23.48 -1.97
N GLY A 60 12.91 -22.42 -1.69
CA GLY A 60 14.30 -22.29 -2.17
C GLY A 60 14.41 -22.18 -3.70
N GLU A 61 13.35 -21.77 -4.39
CA GLU A 61 13.31 -21.75 -5.86
C GLU A 61 13.84 -20.42 -6.45
N GLN A 62 13.95 -19.38 -5.62
CA GLN A 62 14.35 -18.04 -6.07
C GLN A 62 15.87 -17.95 -6.29
N ASN A 63 16.28 -17.41 -7.44
CA ASN A 63 17.69 -17.18 -7.76
C ASN A 63 18.29 -16.07 -6.86
N ASN A 64 19.56 -16.25 -6.46
CA ASN A 64 20.33 -15.27 -5.70
C ASN A 64 21.07 -14.30 -6.64
N GLY A 65 20.30 -13.53 -7.42
CA GLY A 65 20.81 -12.48 -8.30
C GLY A 65 21.90 -12.96 -9.27
N TYR A 66 23.04 -12.28 -9.25
CA TYR A 66 24.19 -12.55 -10.15
C TYR A 66 24.96 -13.83 -9.79
N GLY A 67 24.68 -14.46 -8.65
CA GLY A 67 25.22 -15.76 -8.31
C GLY A 67 24.38 -16.87 -8.95
N ASN A 68 25.02 -17.90 -9.51
CA ASN A 68 24.35 -19.10 -10.05
C ASN A 68 23.65 -19.97 -8.97
N GLY A 69 23.41 -19.44 -7.78
CA GLY A 69 22.83 -20.13 -6.64
C GLY A 69 21.39 -19.74 -6.37
N LYS A 70 20.70 -20.55 -5.56
CA LYS A 70 19.38 -20.22 -5.02
C LYS A 70 19.49 -19.51 -3.68
N LEU A 71 18.51 -18.68 -3.35
CA LEU A 71 18.35 -18.17 -1.99
C LEU A 71 17.99 -19.33 -1.06
N PRO A 72 18.48 -19.33 0.19
CA PRO A 72 18.08 -20.33 1.17
C PRO A 72 16.56 -20.26 1.42
N PRO A 73 15.90 -21.41 1.68
CA PRO A 73 14.49 -21.45 2.01
C PRO A 73 14.13 -20.55 3.20
N ALA A 74 13.13 -19.69 3.04
CA ALA A 74 12.62 -18.86 4.12
C ALA A 74 11.64 -19.64 5.01
N THR A 75 11.69 -19.41 6.32
CA THR A 75 10.66 -19.89 7.26
C THR A 75 9.62 -18.81 7.51
N ASN A 76 8.35 -19.22 7.70
CA ASN A 76 7.23 -18.33 8.05
C ASN A 76 6.98 -17.16 7.07
N MET A 77 7.13 -17.40 5.76
CA MET A 77 6.85 -16.39 4.74
C MET A 77 5.33 -16.08 4.67
N THR A 78 4.94 -14.84 4.95
CA THR A 78 3.55 -14.37 4.89
C THR A 78 3.24 -13.64 3.58
N LEU A 79 1.96 -13.50 3.24
CA LEU A 79 1.51 -12.75 2.07
C LEU A 79 1.38 -11.25 2.40
N VAL A 80 1.70 -10.41 1.42
CA VAL A 80 1.42 -8.98 1.46
C VAL A 80 -0.05 -8.79 1.09
N VAL A 81 -0.73 -7.89 1.81
CA VAL A 81 -2.11 -7.50 1.57
C VAL A 81 -2.21 -5.98 1.53
N CYS A 82 -3.09 -5.45 0.67
CA CYS A 82 -3.41 -4.03 0.66
C CYS A 82 -4.66 -3.81 1.52
N HIS A 83 -4.55 -2.99 2.58
CA HIS A 83 -5.67 -2.66 3.47
C HIS A 83 -6.37 -1.35 3.11
N SER A 84 -5.89 -0.67 2.07
CA SER A 84 -6.25 0.71 1.72
C SER A 84 -7.13 0.75 0.48
N LEU A 85 -8.30 0.10 0.51
CA LEU A 85 -9.29 0.12 -0.56
C LEU A 85 -10.71 0.17 0.00
#